data_AF-A0A369THE0-F1
#
_entry.id   AF-A0A369THE0-F1
#
_cell.length_a   1.000
_cell.length_b   1.000
_cell.length_c   1.000
_cell.angle_alpha   90.00
_cell.angle_beta   90.00
_cell.angle_gamma   90.00
#
_symmetry.space_group_name_H-M   'P 1'
#
loop_
_entity.id
_entity.type
_entity.pdbx_description
1 polymer ?
#
loop_
_entity_poly.entity_id
_entity_poly.type
_entity_poly.pdbx_seq_one_letter_code
_entity_poly.pdbx_strand_id
1 'polypeptide(L)'
;AEAAQRAGRAGRVAPGAAYKLWTRGEEGALHAYTPAEIEAADLAGLALELAVWGAGPEALPFLTPPPEGAFAEAQALLRMLGALDGAGRITPHGRDLAALPLHPRLAHMLARSGREAAPLAALLADRDPLTGAPTDLTLRLEALRDPGAFTAARPYGLNRGSLARIRSEARRLARTAPETGPLPPEEAAALAYPDRIGLRRKGEAPRYRLSGGKGAVLPETDTLANARLIVVTDTDGNPREARIRQAIQITESQLRGLFADQIAWENTCTWSRRDRRVVARSQEKLGAIALDDRIWKDAPPEAIARAMLDGVRELGLSLSDPARRFLARVAIARDAGSDLPDMTEPALLERLDDWLLPFLEGVRSAEDWKRFDALPALRAQLDWDRMQTLDRLVPARFTTPLGREIAIDYTGEHPEISLRLQEMFGQTTHPTVGTTPLRVTLLSPAGRPVQTTMDIPGFWDSSYADVRRDMRGRYPKHPWPENPREADPTLRAKPRGQ
;
A
#
# COMPACT_ATOMS: atom_id res chain seq x y z
N ALA A 1 18.06 34.86 16.05
CA ALA A 1 19.39 35.45 15.75
C ALA A 1 19.37 36.41 14.56
N GLU A 2 18.86 36.01 13.38
CA GLU A 2 18.85 36.87 12.17
C GLU A 2 18.11 38.20 12.35
N ALA A 3 16.96 38.21 13.02
CA ALA A 3 16.21 39.43 13.28
C ALA A 3 17.03 40.45 14.09
N ALA A 4 17.81 39.98 15.07
CA ALA A 4 18.74 40.82 15.83
C ALA A 4 19.90 41.32 14.96
N GLN A 5 20.44 40.47 14.08
CA GLN A 5 21.46 40.89 13.12
C GLN A 5 20.93 41.98 12.15
N ARG A 6 19.70 41.82 11.65
CA ARG A 6 19.03 42.83 10.81
C ARG A 6 18.80 44.14 11.56
N ALA A 7 18.35 44.07 12.82
CA ALA A 7 18.20 45.25 13.67
C ALA A 7 19.54 45.97 13.90
N GLY A 8 20.63 45.23 14.14
CA GLY A 8 21.97 45.79 14.32
C GLY A 8 22.50 46.56 13.11
N ARG A 9 22.01 46.26 11.89
CA ARG A 9 22.38 47.02 10.68
C ARG A 9 21.90 48.48 10.73
N ALA A 10 20.83 48.77 11.47
CA ALA A 10 20.33 50.12 11.65
C ALA A 10 21.23 50.98 12.55
N GLY A 11 22.01 50.35 13.44
CA GLY A 11 22.83 51.03 14.46
C GLY A 11 24.34 51.04 14.18
N ARG A 12 24.77 50.90 12.92
CA ARG A 12 26.17 50.59 12.59
C ARG A 12 27.16 51.73 12.88
N VAL A 13 26.73 52.98 12.70
CA VAL A 13 27.60 54.17 12.82
C VAL A 13 27.05 55.16 13.86
N ALA A 14 25.74 55.15 14.10
CA ALA A 14 25.05 56.00 15.05
C ALA A 14 23.86 55.21 15.63
N PRO A 15 23.23 55.67 16.72
CA PRO A 15 21.99 55.09 17.22
C PRO A 15 20.94 54.99 16.11
N GLY A 16 20.35 53.81 15.94
CA GLY A 16 19.34 53.53 14.93
C GLY A 16 18.13 52.81 15.50
N ALA A 17 17.00 52.90 14.80
CA ALA A 17 15.75 52.23 15.17
C ALA A 17 15.46 51.08 14.19
N ALA A 18 14.99 49.95 14.72
CA ALA A 18 14.53 48.81 13.92
C ALA A 18 13.08 48.50 14.28
N TYR A 19 12.17 48.69 13.33
CA TYR A 19 10.75 48.37 13.49
C TYR A 19 10.50 46.94 13.01
N LYS A 20 10.01 46.10 13.91
CA LYS A 20 9.69 44.70 13.63
C LYS A 20 8.22 44.61 13.22
N LEU A 21 7.94 43.95 12.09
CA LEU A 21 6.59 43.83 11.53
C LEU A 21 5.84 42.61 12.06
N TRP A 22 6.04 42.30 13.34
CA TRP A 22 5.39 41.20 14.05
C TRP A 22 5.24 41.56 15.52
N THR A 23 4.37 40.85 16.23
CA THR A 23 4.05 41.09 17.63
C THR A 23 5.14 40.53 18.57
N ARG A 24 5.13 40.98 19.82
CA ARG A 24 6.06 40.46 20.84
C ARG A 24 5.82 38.97 21.17
N GLY A 25 4.57 38.50 21.03
CA GLY A 25 4.24 37.09 21.21
C GLY A 25 4.84 36.22 20.11
N GLU A 26 4.75 36.66 18.85
CA GLU A 26 5.37 35.98 17.71
C GLU A 26 6.89 35.96 17.81
N GLU A 27 7.53 37.05 18.29
CA GLU A 27 8.99 37.06 18.53
C GLU A 27 9.44 35.93 19.46
N GLY A 28 8.68 35.66 20.53
CA GLY A 28 8.99 34.59 21.48
C GLY A 28 8.83 33.18 20.92
N ALA A 29 8.06 33.02 19.85
CA ALA A 29 7.83 31.75 19.16
C ALA A 29 8.83 31.49 18.02
N LEU A 30 9.63 32.48 17.61
CA LEU A 30 10.65 32.30 16.59
C LEU A 30 11.77 31.39 17.09
N HIS A 31 12.28 30.51 16.22
CA HIS A 31 13.48 29.75 16.53
C HIS A 31 14.65 30.68 16.84
N ALA A 32 15.39 30.34 17.90
CA ALA A 32 16.52 31.15 18.35
C ALA A 32 17.60 31.28 17.26
N TYR A 33 17.79 30.23 16.46
CA TYR A 33 18.73 30.14 15.35
C TYR A 33 18.05 29.57 14.11
N THR A 34 18.55 29.93 12.94
CA THR A 34 18.15 29.32 11.67
C THR A 34 18.68 27.88 11.65
N PRO A 35 17.92 26.89 11.15
CA PRO A 35 18.41 25.54 10.94
C PRO A 35 19.71 25.54 10.13
N ALA A 36 20.58 24.56 10.38
CA ALA A 36 21.82 24.43 9.65
C ALA A 36 21.53 24.02 8.19
N GLU A 37 22.32 24.53 7.25
CA GLU A 37 22.12 24.22 5.82
C GLU A 37 22.17 22.72 5.53
N ILE A 38 23.03 21.97 6.24
CA ILE A 38 23.14 20.51 6.15
C ILE A 38 21.84 19.77 6.49
N GLU A 39 20.91 20.41 7.21
CA GLU A 39 19.61 19.82 7.57
C GLU A 39 18.56 19.97 6.46
N ALA A 40 18.77 20.89 5.50
CA ALA A 40 17.78 21.26 4.50
C ALA A 40 18.28 21.17 3.05
N ALA A 41 19.60 21.17 2.83
CA ALA A 41 20.20 21.11 1.51
C ALA A 41 20.30 19.68 0.95
N ASP A 42 20.48 19.58 -0.37
CA ASP A 42 20.84 18.33 -1.04
C ASP A 42 22.25 17.89 -0.58
N LEU A 43 22.36 16.63 -0.13
CA LEU A 43 23.60 16.08 0.43
C LEU A 43 24.40 15.23 -0.57
N ALA A 44 24.02 15.15 -1.85
CA ALA A 44 24.73 14.36 -2.85
C ALA A 44 26.18 14.79 -3.04
N GLY A 45 26.45 16.10 -3.03
CA GLY A 45 27.81 16.62 -3.09
C GLY A 45 28.65 16.19 -1.88
N LEU A 46 28.11 16.39 -0.67
CA LEU A 46 28.76 15.96 0.58
C LEU A 46 29.02 14.44 0.60
N ALA A 47 28.03 13.64 0.22
CA ALA A 47 28.15 12.18 0.19
C ALA A 47 29.22 11.71 -0.80
N LEU A 48 29.37 12.38 -1.95
CA LEU A 48 30.40 12.07 -2.92
C LEU A 48 31.80 12.41 -2.37
N GLU A 49 31.97 13.59 -1.76
CA GLU A 49 33.23 14.01 -1.12
C GLU A 49 33.64 13.08 0.01
N LEU A 50 32.70 12.66 0.87
CA LEU A 50 32.96 11.68 1.92
C LEU A 50 33.40 10.33 1.35
N ALA A 51 32.81 9.90 0.24
CA ALA A 51 33.20 8.68 -0.45
C ALA A 51 34.59 8.79 -1.10
N VAL A 52 34.98 9.97 -1.62
CA VAL A 52 36.36 10.26 -2.06
C VAL A 52 37.32 10.15 -0.88
N TRP A 53 36.95 10.73 0.26
CA TRP A 53 37.74 10.73 1.49
C TRP A 53 37.89 9.32 2.08
N GLY A 54 36.94 8.44 1.82
CA GLY A 54 36.95 7.05 2.30
C GLY A 54 36.43 6.89 3.73
N ALA A 55 35.62 7.82 4.22
CA ALA A 55 35.02 7.75 5.54
C ALA A 55 33.54 8.14 5.53
N GLY A 56 32.74 7.54 6.42
CA GLY A 56 31.35 7.95 6.63
C GLY A 56 31.25 9.23 7.47
N PRO A 57 30.04 9.83 7.53
CA PRO A 57 29.83 11.06 8.29
C PRO A 57 30.15 10.93 9.79
N GLU A 58 30.03 9.72 10.35
CA GLU A 58 30.36 9.38 11.74
C GLU A 58 31.84 9.51 12.08
N ALA A 59 32.72 9.47 11.07
CA ALA A 59 34.16 9.60 11.25
C ALA A 59 34.62 11.07 11.32
N LEU A 60 33.72 12.03 11.09
CA LEU A 60 34.04 13.46 11.06
C LEU A 60 33.31 14.24 12.16
N PRO A 61 33.97 15.25 12.77
CA PRO A 61 33.38 16.04 13.84
C PRO A 61 32.46 17.15 13.31
N PHE A 62 31.33 16.81 12.72
CA PHE A 62 30.34 17.80 12.28
C PHE A 62 29.71 18.55 13.47
N LEU A 63 29.50 19.87 13.34
CA LEU A 63 28.73 20.65 14.32
C LEU A 63 27.28 20.18 14.40
N THR A 64 26.69 19.92 13.24
CA THR A 64 25.38 19.27 13.07
C THR A 64 25.59 18.12 12.11
N PRO A 65 25.35 16.85 12.53
CA PRO A 65 25.51 15.71 11.64
C PRO A 65 24.48 15.75 10.51
N PRO A 66 24.79 15.17 9.33
CA PRO A 66 23.82 15.08 8.25
C PRO A 66 22.61 14.22 8.67
N PRO A 67 21.37 14.64 8.36
CA PRO A 67 20.19 13.82 8.62
C PRO A 67 20.26 12.47 7.90
N GLU A 68 20.05 11.38 8.62
CA GLU A 68 20.22 10.00 8.12
C GLU A 68 19.41 9.72 6.86
N GLY A 69 18.13 10.12 6.83
CA GLY A 69 17.26 9.93 5.67
C GLY A 69 17.75 10.68 4.42
N ALA A 70 18.09 11.96 4.56
CA ALA A 70 18.57 12.77 3.44
C ALA A 70 19.93 12.28 2.93
N PHE A 71 20.80 11.80 3.84
CA PHE A 71 22.08 11.23 3.47
C PHE A 71 21.92 9.88 2.73
N ALA A 72 21.01 9.03 3.18
CA ALA A 72 20.70 7.77 2.50
C ALA A 72 20.11 8.01 1.09
N GLU A 73 19.26 9.02 0.92
CA GLU A 73 18.74 9.44 -0.39
C GLU A 73 19.87 9.92 -1.31
N ALA A 74 20.80 10.73 -0.80
CA ALA A 74 21.99 11.17 -1.53
C ALA A 74 22.85 9.98 -1.98
N GLN A 75 23.10 9.00 -1.11
CA GLN A 75 23.84 7.78 -1.47
C GLN A 75 23.08 6.93 -2.50
N ALA A 76 21.75 6.83 -2.41
CA ALA A 76 20.94 6.11 -3.39
C ALA A 76 21.01 6.76 -4.77
N LEU A 77 20.98 8.09 -4.84
CA LEU A 77 21.22 8.83 -6.06
C LEU A 77 22.62 8.55 -6.63
N LEU A 78 23.68 8.64 -5.82
CA LEU A 78 25.03 8.41 -6.31
C LEU A 78 25.24 6.97 -6.81
N ARG A 79 24.59 5.98 -6.20
CA ARG A 79 24.53 4.60 -6.71
C ARG A 79 23.81 4.53 -8.06
N MET A 80 22.67 5.21 -8.20
CA MET A 80 21.93 5.29 -9.47
C MET A 80 22.75 5.92 -10.60
N LEU A 81 23.59 6.92 -10.29
CA LEU A 81 24.50 7.55 -11.26
C LEU A 81 25.77 6.73 -11.52
N GLY A 82 25.95 5.60 -10.83
CA GLY A 82 27.16 4.76 -10.89
C GLY A 82 28.39 5.38 -10.23
N ALA A 83 28.23 6.43 -9.41
CA ALA A 83 29.31 7.07 -8.68
C ALA A 83 29.73 6.29 -7.43
N LEU A 84 28.79 5.54 -6.84
CA LEU A 84 29.04 4.59 -5.76
C LEU A 84 28.67 3.17 -6.18
N ASP A 85 29.36 2.17 -5.61
CA ASP A 85 29.04 0.75 -5.77
C ASP A 85 27.96 0.28 -4.77
N GLY A 86 27.62 -1.01 -4.82
CA GLY A 86 26.64 -1.62 -3.91
C GLY A 86 27.04 -1.62 -2.43
N ALA A 87 28.33 -1.45 -2.12
CA ALA A 87 28.86 -1.32 -0.77
C ALA A 87 29.00 0.15 -0.33
N GLY A 88 28.56 1.11 -1.17
CA GLY A 88 28.65 2.54 -0.88
C GLY A 88 30.05 3.14 -1.10
N ARG A 89 30.96 2.42 -1.76
CA ARG A 89 32.33 2.90 -2.04
C ARG A 89 32.39 3.64 -3.37
N ILE A 90 33.32 4.58 -3.47
CA ILE A 90 33.51 5.37 -4.69
C ILE A 90 34.03 4.53 -5.87
N THR A 91 33.39 4.70 -7.04
CA THR A 91 33.80 4.06 -8.30
C THR A 91 34.80 4.94 -9.06
N PRO A 92 35.49 4.43 -10.12
CA PRO A 92 36.28 5.28 -11.01
C PRO A 92 35.47 6.44 -11.58
N HIS A 93 34.25 6.15 -12.05
CA HIS A 93 33.30 7.14 -12.54
C HIS A 93 32.97 8.18 -11.45
N GLY A 94 32.75 7.76 -10.20
CA GLY A 94 32.52 8.68 -9.08
C GLY A 94 33.68 9.64 -8.82
N ARG A 95 34.94 9.19 -8.99
CA ARG A 95 36.11 10.07 -8.90
C ARG A 95 36.14 11.10 -10.02
N ASP A 96 35.78 10.69 -11.23
CA ASP A 96 35.68 11.62 -12.37
C ASP A 96 34.60 12.68 -12.13
N LEU A 97 33.48 12.30 -11.50
CA LEU A 97 32.43 13.26 -11.14
C LEU A 97 32.90 14.26 -10.10
N ALA A 98 33.61 13.81 -9.06
CA ALA A 98 34.11 14.66 -7.98
C ALA A 98 35.13 15.70 -8.48
N ALA A 99 35.83 15.42 -9.59
CA ALA A 99 36.77 16.36 -10.18
C ALA A 99 36.09 17.54 -10.91
N LEU A 100 34.78 17.45 -11.20
CA LEU A 100 34.03 18.50 -11.88
C LEU A 100 33.40 19.47 -10.86
N PRO A 101 33.45 20.80 -11.08
CA PRO A 101 32.88 21.79 -10.17
C PRO A 101 31.36 21.91 -10.36
N LEU A 102 30.65 20.78 -10.29
CA LEU A 102 29.24 20.64 -10.57
C LEU A 102 28.57 19.76 -9.52
N HIS A 103 27.26 19.90 -9.38
CA HIS A 103 26.46 18.91 -8.67
C HIS A 103 26.65 17.51 -9.33
N PRO A 104 26.71 16.39 -8.57
CA PRO A 104 26.99 15.06 -9.11
C PRO A 104 26.11 14.64 -10.31
N ARG A 105 24.84 15.06 -10.32
CA ARG A 105 23.92 14.87 -11.47
C ARG A 105 24.42 15.51 -12.76
N LEU A 106 24.84 16.76 -12.68
CA LEU A 106 25.28 17.53 -13.83
C LEU A 106 26.69 17.10 -14.26
N ALA A 107 27.54 16.74 -13.29
CA ALA A 107 28.82 16.09 -13.55
C ALA A 107 28.63 14.78 -14.32
N HIS A 108 27.69 13.92 -13.89
CA HIS A 108 27.38 12.67 -14.57
C HIS A 108 26.88 12.88 -16.00
N MET A 109 25.93 13.80 -16.19
CA MET A 109 25.47 14.19 -17.51
C MET A 109 26.63 14.67 -18.39
N LEU A 110 27.45 15.61 -17.90
CA LEU A 110 28.56 16.15 -18.68
C LEU A 110 29.60 15.07 -19.03
N ALA A 111 29.89 14.16 -18.11
CA ALA A 111 30.81 13.05 -18.34
C ALA A 111 30.29 12.06 -19.41
N ARG A 112 28.98 11.85 -19.49
CA ARG A 112 28.36 10.93 -20.46
C ARG A 112 28.04 11.57 -21.81
N SER A 113 27.60 12.83 -21.81
CA SER A 113 27.14 13.56 -23.00
C SER A 113 28.21 14.45 -23.64
N GLY A 114 29.36 14.63 -22.99
CA GLY A 114 30.53 15.30 -23.55
C GLY A 114 30.42 16.82 -23.57
N ARG A 115 31.44 17.46 -24.14
CA ARG A 115 31.60 18.93 -24.19
C ARG A 115 30.38 19.69 -24.72
N GLU A 116 29.60 19.11 -25.63
CA GLU A 116 28.43 19.78 -26.21
C GLU A 116 27.26 19.94 -25.20
N ALA A 117 27.26 19.16 -24.11
CA ALA A 117 26.30 19.32 -23.02
C ALA A 117 26.69 20.42 -22.00
N ALA A 118 27.87 21.03 -22.14
CA ALA A 118 28.33 22.09 -21.23
C ALA A 118 27.38 23.31 -21.12
N PRO A 119 26.75 23.80 -22.22
CA PRO A 119 25.73 24.85 -22.13
C PRO A 119 24.52 24.43 -21.28
N LEU A 120 24.06 23.19 -21.39
CA LEU A 120 22.96 22.66 -20.59
C LEU A 120 23.38 22.49 -19.11
N ALA A 121 24.58 21.96 -18.86
CA ALA A 121 25.11 21.82 -17.50
C ALA A 121 25.21 23.17 -16.78
N ALA A 122 25.77 24.18 -17.47
CA ALA A 122 25.87 25.53 -16.93
C ALA A 122 24.50 26.19 -16.70
N LEU A 123 23.55 25.96 -17.61
CA LEU A 123 22.18 26.47 -17.48
C LEU A 123 21.49 25.89 -16.24
N LEU A 124 21.62 24.58 -16.02
CA LEU A 124 20.99 23.88 -14.90
C LEU A 124 21.68 24.15 -13.56
N ALA A 125 22.94 24.60 -13.57
CA ALA A 125 23.69 24.94 -12.37
C ALA A 125 23.48 26.40 -11.88
N ASP A 126 23.02 27.31 -12.74
CA ASP A 126 22.73 28.71 -12.38
C ASP A 126 21.21 28.94 -12.25
N ARG A 127 20.82 30.14 -11.85
CA ARG A 127 19.42 30.57 -11.79
C ARG A 127 18.84 30.70 -13.19
N ASP A 128 17.55 30.38 -13.33
CA ASP A 128 16.82 30.51 -14.60
C ASP A 128 17.03 31.92 -15.21
N PRO A 129 17.59 32.02 -16.43
CA PRO A 129 17.79 33.31 -17.08
C PRO A 129 16.48 33.93 -17.58
N LEU A 130 15.39 33.18 -17.62
CA LEU A 130 14.08 33.65 -18.09
C LEU A 130 13.14 34.03 -16.94
N THR A 131 12.26 34.99 -17.19
CA THR A 131 11.19 35.39 -16.27
C THR A 131 9.85 35.38 -16.99
N GLY A 132 8.86 34.71 -16.41
CA GLY A 132 7.51 34.56 -16.99
C GLY A 132 7.41 33.56 -18.15
N ALA A 133 8.47 32.80 -18.43
CA ALA A 133 8.46 31.77 -19.46
C ALA A 133 7.78 30.47 -18.96
N PRO A 134 7.11 29.69 -19.85
CA PRO A 134 6.59 28.35 -19.59
C PRO A 134 7.63 27.37 -19.05
N THR A 135 7.22 26.15 -18.67
CA THR A 135 8.17 25.17 -18.09
C THR A 135 9.15 24.57 -19.10
N ASP A 136 8.91 24.74 -20.40
CA ASP A 136 9.73 24.17 -21.47
C ASP A 136 11.19 24.67 -21.42
N LEU A 137 12.11 23.74 -21.17
CA LEU A 137 13.55 23.97 -21.09
C LEU A 137 14.14 24.40 -22.43
N THR A 138 13.51 24.03 -23.56
CA THR A 138 13.98 24.41 -24.89
C THR A 138 14.00 25.93 -25.07
N LEU A 139 13.11 26.67 -24.40
CA LEU A 139 13.11 28.15 -24.40
C LEU A 139 14.39 28.73 -23.79
N ARG A 140 14.92 28.10 -22.72
CA ARG A 140 16.19 28.55 -22.10
C ARG A 140 17.37 28.25 -23.02
N LEU A 141 17.34 27.11 -23.71
CA LEU A 141 18.37 26.74 -24.68
C LEU A 141 18.33 27.65 -25.93
N GLU A 142 17.14 28.04 -26.40
CA GLU A 142 16.94 29.03 -27.46
C GLU A 142 17.56 30.38 -27.05
N ALA A 143 17.22 30.88 -25.85
CA ALA A 143 17.79 32.11 -25.31
C ALA A 143 19.31 32.04 -25.11
N LEU A 144 19.84 30.88 -24.74
CA LEU A 144 21.27 30.67 -24.58
C LEU A 144 22.02 30.66 -25.93
N ARG A 145 21.40 30.11 -26.97
CA ARG A 145 21.95 30.05 -28.33
C ARG A 145 21.96 31.44 -28.98
N ASP A 146 20.81 32.07 -29.10
CA ASP A 146 20.66 33.39 -29.71
C ASP A 146 19.74 34.30 -28.87
N PRO A 147 20.30 35.13 -27.97
CA PRO A 147 19.53 35.98 -27.08
C PRO A 147 18.84 37.11 -27.84
N GLY A 148 19.44 37.57 -28.95
CA GLY A 148 18.90 38.65 -29.76
C GLY A 148 17.63 38.18 -30.47
N ALA A 149 17.74 37.06 -31.20
CA ALA A 149 16.61 36.43 -31.87
C ALA A 149 15.51 36.03 -30.87
N PHE A 150 15.88 35.46 -29.72
CA PHE A 150 14.92 35.10 -28.68
C PHE A 150 14.12 36.31 -28.19
N THR A 151 14.77 37.43 -27.87
CA THR A 151 14.06 38.64 -27.41
C THR A 151 13.21 39.30 -28.49
N ALA A 152 13.52 39.08 -29.77
CA ALA A 152 12.70 39.56 -30.88
C ALA A 152 11.46 38.67 -31.12
N ALA A 153 11.59 37.36 -30.91
CA ALA A 153 10.55 36.38 -31.22
C ALA A 153 9.62 36.04 -30.03
N ARG A 154 10.09 36.20 -28.78
CA ARG A 154 9.41 35.73 -27.57
C ARG A 154 9.08 36.88 -26.62
N PRO A 155 7.91 36.87 -25.96
CA PRO A 155 7.47 37.95 -25.06
C PRO A 155 8.03 37.81 -23.63
N TYR A 156 9.02 36.95 -23.40
CA TYR A 156 9.50 36.61 -22.06
C TYR A 156 10.69 37.49 -21.62
N GLY A 157 10.77 37.79 -20.33
CA GLY A 157 11.88 38.57 -19.77
C GLY A 157 13.18 37.77 -19.80
N LEU A 158 14.29 38.43 -20.15
CA LEU A 158 15.62 37.83 -20.21
C LEU A 158 16.59 38.54 -19.27
N ASN A 159 17.10 37.82 -18.26
CA ASN A 159 18.16 38.30 -17.38
C ASN A 159 19.54 38.12 -18.05
N ARG A 160 20.02 39.20 -18.67
CA ARG A 160 21.33 39.22 -19.36
C ARG A 160 22.51 38.92 -18.44
N GLY A 161 22.42 39.28 -17.15
CA GLY A 161 23.47 39.01 -16.16
C GLY A 161 23.61 37.52 -15.87
N SER A 162 22.50 36.83 -15.61
CA SER A 162 22.49 35.36 -15.45
C SER A 162 22.94 34.65 -16.72
N LEU A 163 22.44 35.10 -17.87
CA LEU A 163 22.83 34.53 -19.16
C LEU A 163 24.34 34.65 -19.44
N ALA A 164 24.96 35.78 -19.10
CA ALA A 164 26.39 35.99 -19.26
C ALA A 164 27.22 35.04 -18.38
N ARG A 165 26.80 34.82 -17.13
CA ARG A 165 27.42 33.84 -16.23
C ARG A 165 27.31 32.42 -16.78
N ILE A 166 26.11 32.00 -17.19
CA ILE A 166 25.86 30.69 -17.80
C ILE A 166 26.77 30.46 -19.00
N ARG A 167 26.88 31.44 -19.92
CA ARG A 167 27.76 31.34 -21.09
C ARG A 167 29.24 31.24 -20.73
N SER A 168 29.71 32.00 -19.73
CA SER A 168 31.09 31.93 -19.28
C SER A 168 31.39 30.55 -18.68
N GLU A 169 30.46 30.04 -17.88
CA GLU A 169 30.59 28.75 -17.22
C GLU A 169 30.56 27.61 -18.23
N ALA A 170 29.67 27.66 -19.21
CA ALA A 170 29.61 26.70 -20.30
C ALA A 170 30.96 26.58 -21.04
N ARG A 171 31.65 27.69 -21.31
CA ARG A 171 32.99 27.69 -21.91
C ARG A 171 34.07 27.13 -20.99
N ARG A 172 33.91 27.25 -19.67
CA ARG A 172 34.82 26.64 -18.69
C ARG A 172 34.63 25.12 -18.66
N LEU A 173 33.39 24.67 -18.52
CA LEU A 173 33.03 23.25 -18.48
C LEU A 173 33.38 22.52 -19.78
N ALA A 174 33.17 23.15 -20.95
CA ALA A 174 33.50 22.55 -22.23
C ALA A 174 35.01 22.24 -22.39
N ARG A 175 35.90 22.93 -21.66
CA ARG A 175 37.35 22.68 -21.69
C ARG A 175 37.78 21.49 -20.83
N THR A 176 36.97 21.11 -19.85
CA THR A 176 37.26 20.01 -18.91
C THR A 176 36.41 18.77 -19.19
N ALA A 177 35.38 18.89 -20.02
CA ALA A 177 34.50 17.79 -20.40
C ALA A 177 35.21 16.81 -21.35
N PRO A 178 34.86 15.51 -21.29
CA PRO A 178 35.38 14.53 -22.23
C PRO A 178 34.85 14.79 -23.65
N GLU A 179 35.64 14.33 -24.63
CA GLU A 179 35.23 14.26 -26.04
C GLU A 179 34.42 12.98 -26.24
N THR A 180 33.12 13.03 -25.93
CA THR A 180 32.14 11.99 -26.28
C THR A 180 31.15 12.52 -27.32
N GLY A 181 30.48 11.60 -28.02
CA GLY A 181 29.49 11.96 -29.05
C GLY A 181 28.34 12.79 -28.46
N PRO A 182 27.89 13.85 -29.15
CA PRO A 182 26.90 14.74 -28.60
C PRO A 182 25.54 14.06 -28.48
N LEU A 183 24.92 14.23 -27.31
CA LEU A 183 23.54 13.81 -27.09
C LEU A 183 22.60 15.01 -27.22
N PRO A 184 21.36 14.78 -27.70
CA PRO A 184 20.29 15.76 -27.62
C PRO A 184 20.07 16.26 -26.18
N PRO A 185 19.64 17.52 -25.98
CA PRO A 185 19.45 18.09 -24.63
C PRO A 185 18.50 17.28 -23.74
N GLU A 186 17.47 16.66 -24.31
CA GLU A 186 16.51 15.81 -23.60
C GLU A 186 17.13 14.51 -23.09
N GLU A 187 18.06 13.92 -23.85
CA GLU A 187 18.81 12.73 -23.47
C GLU A 187 19.86 13.06 -22.38
N ALA A 188 20.58 14.17 -22.56
CA ALA A 188 21.50 14.67 -21.54
C ALA A 188 20.76 14.99 -20.23
N ALA A 189 19.61 15.66 -20.30
CA ALA A 189 18.77 15.92 -19.12
C ALA A 189 18.32 14.61 -18.45
N ALA A 190 17.95 13.58 -19.24
CA ALA A 190 17.54 12.29 -18.71
C ALA A 190 18.68 11.60 -17.95
N LEU A 191 19.92 11.72 -18.42
CA LEU A 191 21.11 11.24 -17.72
C LEU A 191 21.35 12.00 -16.40
N ALA A 192 21.10 13.31 -16.35
CA ALA A 192 21.21 14.07 -15.10
C ALA A 192 20.12 13.68 -14.08
N TYR A 193 18.92 13.36 -14.56
CA TYR A 193 17.74 13.10 -13.73
C TYR A 193 17.01 11.79 -14.08
N PRO A 194 17.68 10.63 -13.96
CA PRO A 194 17.09 9.33 -14.31
C PRO A 194 15.91 8.95 -13.40
N ASP A 195 15.86 9.49 -12.18
CA ASP A 195 14.75 9.40 -11.21
C ASP A 195 13.63 10.43 -11.45
N ARG A 196 13.78 11.36 -12.41
CA ARG A 196 12.78 12.39 -12.72
C ARG A 196 12.27 12.33 -14.16
N ILE A 197 12.34 11.15 -14.77
CA ILE A 197 11.64 10.88 -16.03
C ILE A 197 10.16 10.66 -15.71
N GLY A 198 9.32 11.57 -16.18
CA GLY A 198 7.89 11.61 -15.93
C GLY A 198 7.09 10.93 -17.03
N LEU A 199 6.22 10.00 -16.65
CA LEU A 199 5.17 9.44 -17.51
C LEU A 199 3.83 10.08 -17.16
N ARG A 200 3.13 10.61 -18.17
CA ARG A 200 1.81 11.21 -18.00
C ARG A 200 0.80 10.16 -17.52
N ARG A 201 0.05 10.49 -16.47
CA ARG A 201 -1.05 9.65 -15.97
C ARG A 201 -2.27 9.76 -16.90
N LYS A 202 -3.12 8.74 -16.89
CA LYS A 202 -4.42 8.79 -17.55
C LYS A 202 -5.31 9.83 -16.86
N GLY A 203 -6.12 10.55 -17.64
CA GLY A 203 -7.00 11.62 -17.15
C GLY A 203 -6.75 12.95 -17.87
N GLU A 204 -7.61 13.93 -17.55
CA GLU A 204 -7.61 15.26 -18.16
C GLU A 204 -6.48 16.15 -17.61
N ALA A 205 -6.30 16.18 -16.29
CA ALA A 205 -5.27 16.97 -15.65
C ALA A 205 -3.84 16.49 -16.03
N PRO A 206 -2.89 17.41 -16.31
CA PRO A 206 -1.52 17.08 -16.70
C PRO A 206 -0.67 16.66 -15.49
N ARG A 207 -0.97 15.47 -14.97
CA ARG A 207 -0.26 14.83 -13.86
C ARG A 207 0.71 13.79 -14.39
N TYR A 208 1.89 13.74 -13.79
CA TYR A 208 2.98 12.83 -14.14
C TYR A 208 3.35 11.97 -12.93
N ARG A 209 3.73 10.72 -13.19
CA ARG A 209 4.49 9.90 -12.24
C ARG A 209 5.93 9.92 -12.68
N LEU A 210 6.84 10.29 -11.79
CA LEU A 210 8.28 10.25 -12.06
C LEU A 210 8.81 8.82 -11.85
N SER A 211 9.89 8.47 -12.54
CA SER A 211 10.59 7.19 -12.42
C SER A 211 11.09 6.91 -11.00
N GLY A 212 11.39 7.96 -10.22
CA GLY A 212 11.66 7.88 -8.77
C GLY A 212 10.42 7.68 -7.89
N GLY A 213 9.22 7.59 -8.46
CA GLY A 213 7.96 7.29 -7.76
C GLY A 213 7.10 8.51 -7.42
N LYS A 214 7.71 9.69 -7.33
CA LYS A 214 7.03 10.94 -6.94
C LYS A 214 5.98 11.38 -7.98
N GLY A 215 4.88 11.99 -7.50
CA GLY A 215 3.90 12.66 -8.35
C GLY A 215 4.32 14.09 -8.68
N ALA A 216 4.11 14.53 -9.92
CA ALA A 216 4.43 15.88 -10.36
C ALA A 216 3.31 16.43 -11.26
N VAL A 217 3.15 17.76 -11.28
CA VAL A 217 2.06 18.43 -12.00
C VAL A 217 2.53 19.63 -12.81
N LEU A 218 1.87 19.82 -13.95
CA LEU A 218 1.95 21.03 -14.77
C LEU A 218 0.65 21.85 -14.69
N PRO A 219 0.70 23.14 -15.03
CA PRO A 219 -0.51 23.88 -15.40
C PRO A 219 -1.15 23.28 -16.67
N GLU A 220 -2.48 23.32 -16.77
CA GLU A 220 -3.23 22.81 -17.93
C GLU A 220 -2.88 23.53 -19.24
N THR A 221 -2.52 24.80 -19.14
CA THR A 221 -2.14 25.66 -20.28
C THR A 221 -0.68 25.51 -20.69
N ASP A 222 0.10 24.67 -20.02
CA ASP A 222 1.52 24.50 -20.31
C ASP A 222 1.72 23.73 -21.64
N THR A 223 2.76 24.10 -22.40
CA THR A 223 3.05 23.48 -23.70
C THR A 223 3.40 21.99 -23.58
N LEU A 224 3.91 21.56 -22.42
CA LEU A 224 4.24 20.17 -22.14
C LEU A 224 3.09 19.40 -21.48
N ALA A 225 1.91 19.99 -21.29
CA ALA A 225 0.79 19.34 -20.59
C ALA A 225 0.33 18.00 -21.21
N ASN A 226 0.49 17.87 -22.54
CA ASN A 226 0.08 16.69 -23.30
C ASN A 226 1.24 15.76 -23.68
N ALA A 227 2.48 16.10 -23.32
CA ALA A 227 3.63 15.24 -23.59
C ALA A 227 3.47 13.91 -22.84
N ARG A 228 3.65 12.77 -23.53
CA ARG A 228 3.57 11.47 -22.85
C ARG A 228 4.71 11.28 -21.85
N LEU A 229 5.92 11.67 -22.26
CA LEU A 229 7.16 11.52 -21.51
C LEU A 229 7.88 12.87 -21.42
N ILE A 230 8.35 13.20 -20.23
CA ILE A 230 9.13 14.42 -19.96
C ILE A 230 10.30 14.08 -19.02
N VAL A 231 11.36 14.87 -19.06
CA VAL A 231 12.40 14.89 -18.03
C VAL A 231 12.24 16.16 -17.22
N VAL A 232 12.05 16.03 -15.91
CA VAL A 232 11.85 17.17 -15.01
C VAL A 232 13.19 17.57 -14.40
N THR A 233 13.65 18.79 -14.69
CA THR A 233 14.92 19.32 -14.20
C THR A 233 14.75 20.18 -12.94
N ASP A 234 13.61 20.84 -12.76
CA ASP A 234 13.32 21.66 -11.59
C ASP A 234 11.87 21.54 -11.09
N THR A 235 11.70 21.56 -9.76
CA THR A 235 10.40 21.50 -9.09
C THR A 235 10.33 22.44 -7.89
N ASP A 236 9.14 22.67 -7.36
CA ASP A 236 8.95 23.44 -6.13
C ASP A 236 9.27 22.71 -4.81
N GLY A 237 9.63 21.43 -4.88
CA GLY A 237 9.99 20.65 -3.71
C GLY A 237 8.80 20.15 -2.87
N ASN A 238 7.54 20.40 -3.26
CA ASN A 238 6.39 19.91 -2.49
C ASN A 238 6.46 18.37 -2.33
N PRO A 239 6.35 17.82 -1.10
CA PRO A 239 6.58 16.41 -0.85
C PRO A 239 5.48 15.50 -1.40
N ARG A 240 4.24 15.98 -1.56
CA ARG A 240 3.11 15.16 -2.05
C ARG A 240 2.99 15.18 -3.57
N GLU A 241 2.88 16.37 -4.13
CA GLU A 241 2.69 16.58 -5.56
C GLU A 241 3.49 17.82 -5.97
N ALA A 242 4.64 17.59 -6.59
CA ALA A 242 5.58 18.65 -6.92
C ALA A 242 5.13 19.43 -8.16
N ARG A 243 5.09 20.76 -8.08
CA ARG A 243 4.86 21.59 -9.25
C ARG A 243 6.13 21.61 -10.09
N ILE A 244 6.01 21.23 -11.35
CA ILE A 244 7.11 21.28 -12.33
C ILE A 244 7.37 22.74 -12.67
N ARG A 245 8.63 23.16 -12.57
CA ARG A 245 9.11 24.50 -12.93
C ARG A 245 9.88 24.48 -14.23
N GLN A 246 10.62 23.40 -14.49
CA GLN A 246 11.33 23.19 -15.74
C GLN A 246 11.31 21.72 -16.15
N ALA A 247 11.04 21.46 -17.43
CA ALA A 247 11.08 20.14 -18.03
C ALA A 247 11.38 20.19 -19.53
N ILE A 248 11.75 19.04 -20.10
CA ILE A 248 11.92 18.85 -21.54
C ILE A 248 11.22 17.57 -21.99
N GLN A 249 10.58 17.58 -23.16
CA GLN A 249 9.98 16.37 -23.72
C GLN A 249 11.06 15.40 -24.19
N ILE A 250 10.89 14.11 -23.91
CA ILE A 250 11.73 13.02 -24.43
C ILE A 250 10.85 12.00 -25.14
N THR A 251 11.33 11.41 -26.23
CA THR A 251 10.61 10.33 -26.92
C THR A 251 10.90 8.97 -26.31
N GLU A 252 10.03 7.99 -26.57
CA GLU A 252 10.23 6.64 -26.05
C GLU A 252 11.45 5.93 -26.68
N SER A 253 11.76 6.19 -27.95
CA SER A 253 12.95 5.62 -28.60
C SER A 253 14.23 6.13 -27.97
N GLN A 254 14.32 7.43 -27.65
CA GLN A 254 15.46 8.02 -26.95
C GLN A 254 15.59 7.45 -25.54
N LEU A 255 14.47 7.37 -24.81
CA LEU A 255 14.44 6.77 -23.47
C LEU A 255 14.97 5.33 -23.48
N ARG A 256 14.47 4.50 -24.41
CA ARG A 256 14.90 3.10 -24.56
C ARG A 256 16.35 2.99 -25.00
N GLY A 257 16.84 3.91 -25.83
CA GLY A 257 18.25 3.96 -26.23
C GLY A 257 19.20 4.18 -25.04
N LEU A 258 18.79 5.02 -24.07
CA LEU A 258 19.62 5.34 -22.90
C LEU A 258 19.52 4.33 -21.76
N PHE A 259 18.33 3.77 -21.53
CA PHE A 259 18.02 2.99 -20.31
C PHE A 259 17.57 1.55 -20.62
N ALA A 260 17.97 0.98 -21.75
CA ALA A 260 17.57 -0.38 -22.16
C ALA A 260 17.86 -1.44 -21.08
N ASP A 261 18.97 -1.30 -20.36
CA ASP A 261 19.43 -2.18 -19.28
C ASP A 261 18.64 -2.02 -17.97
N GLN A 262 17.94 -0.90 -17.81
CA GLN A 262 17.11 -0.58 -16.63
C GLN A 262 15.62 -0.77 -16.90
N ILE A 263 15.23 -1.02 -18.15
CA ILE A 263 13.86 -1.29 -18.54
C ILE A 263 13.62 -2.80 -18.49
N ALA A 264 12.74 -3.23 -17.60
CA ALA A 264 12.44 -4.64 -17.41
C ALA A 264 10.93 -4.89 -17.29
N TRP A 265 10.51 -6.09 -17.70
CA TRP A 265 9.16 -6.58 -17.43
C TRP A 265 9.07 -7.06 -15.99
N GLU A 266 8.11 -6.52 -15.25
CA GLU A 266 7.75 -6.94 -13.90
C GLU A 266 6.31 -7.43 -13.89
N ASN A 267 6.09 -8.59 -13.27
CA ASN A 267 4.77 -9.16 -13.09
C ASN A 267 4.29 -8.87 -11.67
N THR A 268 3.07 -8.35 -11.55
CA THR A 268 2.48 -7.99 -10.26
C THR A 268 1.08 -8.57 -10.15
N CYS A 269 0.76 -9.15 -8.99
CA CYS A 269 -0.61 -9.47 -8.59
C CYS A 269 -0.93 -8.65 -7.33
N THR A 270 -1.98 -7.84 -7.38
CA THR A 270 -2.37 -6.98 -6.27
C THR A 270 -3.88 -6.94 -6.11
N TRP A 271 -4.38 -6.84 -4.89
CA TRP A 271 -5.79 -6.55 -4.63
C TRP A 271 -6.15 -5.13 -5.06
N SER A 272 -7.08 -4.99 -6.02
CA SER A 272 -7.66 -3.69 -6.39
C SER A 272 -8.87 -3.42 -5.50
N ARG A 273 -8.74 -2.47 -4.57
CA ARG A 273 -9.86 -1.99 -3.74
C ARG A 273 -11.01 -1.44 -4.59
N ARG A 274 -10.66 -0.70 -5.64
CA ARG A 274 -11.61 -0.08 -6.57
C ARG A 274 -12.45 -1.12 -7.29
N ASP A 275 -11.80 -2.16 -7.81
CA ASP A 275 -12.48 -3.20 -8.59
C ASP A 275 -12.95 -4.39 -7.74
N ARG A 276 -12.60 -4.39 -6.44
CA ARG A 276 -12.85 -5.47 -5.46
C ARG A 276 -12.42 -6.86 -5.97
N ARG A 277 -11.25 -6.92 -6.60
CA ARG A 277 -10.67 -8.14 -7.15
C ARG A 277 -9.15 -8.07 -7.26
N VAL A 278 -8.51 -9.24 -7.34
CA VAL A 278 -7.10 -9.36 -7.69
C VAL A 278 -6.90 -8.96 -9.15
N VAL A 279 -5.96 -8.06 -9.37
CA VAL A 279 -5.54 -7.62 -10.70
C VAL A 279 -4.12 -8.11 -10.95
N ALA A 280 -3.96 -8.92 -11.99
CA ALA A 280 -2.67 -9.41 -12.46
C ALA A 280 -2.21 -8.59 -13.67
N ARG A 281 -1.07 -7.90 -13.53
CA ARG A 281 -0.49 -7.04 -14.56
C ARG A 281 0.93 -7.48 -14.87
N SER A 282 1.31 -7.35 -16.14
CA SER A 282 2.68 -7.43 -16.61
C SER A 282 3.04 -6.04 -17.10
N GLN A 283 4.03 -5.41 -16.46
CA GLN A 283 4.38 -4.01 -16.68
C GLN A 283 5.82 -3.91 -17.13
N GLU A 284 6.07 -3.22 -18.24
CA GLU A 284 7.42 -2.88 -18.64
C GLU A 284 7.79 -1.56 -17.97
N LYS A 285 8.75 -1.59 -17.04
CA LYS A 285 8.99 -0.49 -16.10
C LYS A 285 10.38 0.11 -16.26
N LEU A 286 10.44 1.42 -16.04
CA LEU A 286 11.66 2.15 -15.70
C LEU A 286 11.47 2.76 -14.30
N GLY A 287 12.08 2.15 -13.30
CA GLY A 287 11.81 2.49 -11.90
C GLY A 287 10.31 2.36 -11.59
N ALA A 288 9.67 3.46 -11.19
CA ALA A 288 8.27 3.49 -10.81
C ALA A 288 7.28 3.75 -11.98
N ILE A 289 7.75 4.10 -13.18
CA ILE A 289 6.86 4.33 -14.33
C ILE A 289 6.70 3.05 -15.15
N ALA A 290 5.46 2.75 -15.56
CA ALA A 290 5.13 1.62 -16.43
C ALA A 290 4.95 2.13 -17.87
N LEU A 291 5.94 1.90 -18.72
CA LEU A 291 5.96 2.31 -20.13
C LEU A 291 4.92 1.54 -20.95
N ASP A 292 4.76 0.25 -20.63
CA ASP A 292 3.71 -0.63 -21.12
C ASP A 292 3.05 -1.35 -19.92
N ASP A 293 1.77 -1.68 -20.05
CA ASP A 293 0.96 -2.22 -18.97
C ASP A 293 -0.16 -3.13 -19.50
N ARG A 294 0.09 -4.43 -19.42
CA ARG A 294 -0.75 -5.48 -20.01
C ARG A 294 -1.33 -6.39 -18.93
N ILE A 295 -2.40 -7.12 -19.28
CA ILE A 295 -2.93 -8.17 -18.41
C ILE A 295 -1.94 -9.34 -18.40
N TRP A 296 -1.56 -9.80 -17.20
CA TRP A 296 -0.78 -11.03 -17.06
C TRP A 296 -1.73 -12.22 -17.08
N LYS A 297 -1.94 -12.79 -18.26
CA LYS A 297 -2.95 -13.85 -18.50
C LYS A 297 -2.63 -15.13 -17.73
N ASP A 298 -1.36 -15.53 -17.73
CA ASP A 298 -0.89 -16.79 -17.16
C ASP A 298 -0.26 -16.59 -15.77
N ALA A 299 -0.83 -15.68 -14.98
CA ALA A 299 -0.39 -15.43 -13.61
C ALA A 299 -0.51 -16.73 -12.77
N PRO A 300 0.56 -17.16 -12.05
CA PRO A 300 0.53 -18.35 -11.22
C PRO A 300 -0.61 -18.29 -10.20
N PRO A 301 -1.34 -19.40 -9.97
CA PRO A 301 -2.41 -19.45 -8.98
C PRO A 301 -1.97 -18.98 -7.59
N GLU A 302 -0.75 -19.33 -7.16
CA GLU A 302 -0.20 -18.90 -5.88
C GLU A 302 -0.02 -17.37 -5.78
N ALA A 303 0.45 -16.71 -6.86
CA ALA A 303 0.61 -15.26 -6.87
C ALA A 303 -0.74 -14.54 -6.75
N ILE A 304 -1.78 -15.10 -7.39
CA ILE A 304 -3.16 -14.61 -7.28
C ILE A 304 -3.69 -14.81 -5.86
N ALA A 305 -3.49 -16.00 -5.28
CA ALA A 305 -3.94 -16.34 -3.94
C ALA A 305 -3.28 -15.45 -2.87
N ARG A 306 -1.96 -15.21 -2.97
CA ARG A 306 -1.23 -14.28 -2.10
C ARG A 306 -1.80 -12.86 -2.20
N ALA A 307 -2.06 -12.37 -3.41
CA ALA A 307 -2.69 -11.07 -3.60
C ALA A 307 -4.13 -11.01 -3.05
N MET A 308 -4.85 -12.15 -3.08
CA MET A 308 -6.19 -12.25 -2.51
C MET A 308 -6.18 -12.15 -0.98
N LEU A 309 -5.08 -12.50 -0.29
CA LEU A 309 -4.95 -12.33 1.17
C LEU A 309 -5.13 -10.88 1.60
N ASP A 310 -4.61 -9.92 0.84
CA ASP A 310 -4.83 -8.50 1.10
C ASP A 310 -6.31 -8.13 0.97
N GLY A 311 -7.01 -8.74 0.01
CA GLY A 311 -8.46 -8.63 -0.12
C GLY A 311 -9.20 -9.21 1.08
N VAL A 312 -8.78 -10.38 1.59
CA VAL A 312 -9.36 -10.98 2.80
C VAL A 312 -9.16 -10.09 4.03
N ARG A 313 -7.96 -9.53 4.21
CA ARG A 313 -7.67 -8.58 5.30
C ARG A 313 -8.56 -7.34 5.26
N GLU A 314 -8.87 -6.84 4.06
CA GLU A 314 -9.77 -5.70 3.87
C GLU A 314 -11.25 -6.06 4.05
N LEU A 315 -11.67 -7.21 3.53
CA LEU A 315 -13.08 -7.64 3.52
C LEU A 315 -13.52 -8.28 4.85
N GLY A 316 -12.58 -8.77 5.65
CA GLY A 316 -12.84 -9.60 6.83
C GLY A 316 -13.14 -11.06 6.48
N LEU A 317 -13.29 -11.88 7.52
CA LEU A 317 -13.58 -13.31 7.35
C LEU A 317 -15.05 -13.53 6.97
N SER A 318 -15.28 -14.15 5.81
CA SER A 318 -16.62 -14.57 5.39
C SER A 318 -16.89 -16.00 5.86
N LEU A 319 -17.37 -16.15 7.09
CA LEU A 319 -17.62 -17.47 7.69
C LEU A 319 -19.06 -17.94 7.45
N SER A 320 -19.22 -19.20 7.08
CA SER A 320 -20.51 -19.91 7.05
C SER A 320 -20.95 -20.29 8.47
N ASP A 321 -22.23 -20.61 8.69
CA ASP A 321 -22.70 -21.09 10.01
C ASP A 321 -21.97 -22.37 10.47
N PRO A 322 -21.70 -23.36 9.59
CA PRO A 322 -20.84 -24.49 9.95
C PRO A 322 -19.43 -24.08 10.40
N ALA A 323 -18.82 -23.09 9.75
CA ALA A 323 -17.50 -22.57 10.14
C ALA A 323 -17.55 -21.88 11.52
N ARG A 324 -18.56 -21.03 11.75
CA ARG A 324 -18.78 -20.39 13.07
C ARG A 324 -18.94 -21.42 14.19
N ARG A 325 -19.76 -22.45 13.97
CA ARG A 325 -19.93 -23.54 14.94
C ARG A 325 -18.63 -24.30 15.19
N PHE A 326 -17.83 -24.55 14.15
CA PHE A 326 -16.52 -25.19 14.30
C PHE A 326 -15.57 -24.35 15.16
N LEU A 327 -15.47 -23.04 14.90
CA LEU A 327 -14.63 -22.13 15.69
C LEU A 327 -15.08 -22.07 17.16
N ALA A 328 -16.39 -22.00 17.42
CA ALA A 328 -16.92 -22.00 18.78
C ALA A 328 -16.53 -23.29 19.54
N ARG A 329 -16.58 -24.45 18.88
CA ARG A 329 -16.13 -25.72 19.47
C ARG A 329 -14.64 -25.68 19.84
N VAL A 330 -13.80 -25.18 18.94
CA VAL A 330 -12.36 -25.06 19.17
C VAL A 330 -12.07 -24.13 20.35
N ALA A 331 -12.76 -22.99 20.44
CA ALA A 331 -12.63 -22.05 21.54
C ALA A 331 -12.99 -22.71 22.90
N ILE A 332 -14.14 -23.38 22.99
CA ILE A 332 -14.56 -24.06 24.22
C ILE A 332 -13.56 -25.13 24.65
N ALA A 333 -13.09 -25.96 23.73
CA ALA A 333 -12.14 -27.03 24.04
C ALA A 333 -10.78 -26.46 24.48
N ARG A 334 -10.34 -25.36 23.88
CA ARG A 334 -9.12 -24.64 24.26
C ARG A 334 -9.24 -23.99 25.64
N ASP A 335 -10.36 -23.34 25.94
CA ASP A 335 -10.62 -22.72 27.25
C ASP A 335 -10.70 -23.78 28.37
N ALA A 336 -11.10 -25.00 28.03
CA ALA A 336 -11.04 -26.17 28.91
C ALA A 336 -9.63 -26.79 29.04
N GLY A 337 -8.60 -26.21 28.42
CA GLY A 337 -7.20 -26.62 28.54
C GLY A 337 -6.70 -27.59 27.47
N SER A 338 -7.45 -27.81 26.38
CA SER A 338 -6.98 -28.67 25.27
C SER A 338 -5.91 -27.96 24.43
N ASP A 339 -4.92 -28.71 23.94
CA ASP A 339 -3.89 -28.20 23.03
C ASP A 339 -4.45 -27.95 21.62
N LEU A 340 -5.15 -26.83 21.46
CA LEU A 340 -5.75 -26.39 20.21
C LEU A 340 -5.27 -24.96 19.84
N PRO A 341 -5.06 -24.67 18.54
CA PRO A 341 -4.60 -23.37 18.10
C PRO A 341 -5.61 -22.27 18.40
N ASP A 342 -5.12 -21.03 18.48
CA ASP A 342 -5.99 -19.87 18.55
C ASP A 342 -6.64 -19.65 17.19
N MET A 343 -7.97 -19.73 17.16
CA MET A 343 -8.77 -19.47 15.96
C MET A 343 -9.74 -18.30 16.14
N THR A 344 -9.40 -17.35 17.03
CA THR A 344 -10.08 -16.05 17.06
C THR A 344 -9.86 -15.29 15.74
N GLU A 345 -10.78 -14.39 15.40
CA GLU A 345 -10.69 -13.64 14.14
C GLU A 345 -9.36 -12.86 13.98
N PRO A 346 -8.84 -12.15 15.00
CA PRO A 346 -7.52 -11.50 14.90
C PRO A 346 -6.39 -12.51 14.63
N ALA A 347 -6.34 -13.63 15.37
CA ALA A 347 -5.31 -14.65 15.20
C ALA A 347 -5.37 -15.32 13.81
N LEU A 348 -6.58 -15.52 13.26
CA LEU A 348 -6.77 -16.05 11.92
C LEU A 348 -6.32 -15.06 10.84
N LEU A 349 -6.57 -13.76 11.01
CA LEU A 349 -6.18 -12.71 10.06
C LEU A 349 -4.66 -12.48 10.03
N GLU A 350 -3.97 -12.64 11.18
CA GLU A 350 -2.51 -12.55 11.26
C GLU A 350 -1.81 -13.70 10.52
N ARG A 351 -2.41 -14.90 10.52
CA ARG A 351 -1.81 -16.14 9.98
C ARG A 351 -2.45 -16.64 8.69
N LEU A 352 -3.08 -15.76 7.90
CA LEU A 352 -3.77 -16.16 6.67
C LEU A 352 -2.85 -16.90 5.68
N ASP A 353 -1.58 -16.50 5.63
CA ASP A 353 -0.54 -17.14 4.82
C ASP A 353 -0.35 -18.63 5.15
N ASP A 354 -0.61 -19.04 6.40
CA ASP A 354 -0.41 -20.43 6.85
C ASP A 354 -1.63 -21.32 6.54
N TRP A 355 -2.82 -20.88 6.94
CA TRP A 355 -4.01 -21.74 6.94
C TRP A 355 -4.92 -21.55 5.74
N LEU A 356 -4.96 -20.34 5.17
CA LEU A 356 -5.92 -20.00 4.13
C LEU A 356 -5.28 -20.02 2.74
N LEU A 357 -4.03 -19.56 2.61
CA LEU A 357 -3.34 -19.47 1.32
C LEU A 357 -3.40 -20.75 0.46
N PRO A 358 -3.19 -21.98 1.00
CA PRO A 358 -3.26 -23.21 0.22
C PRO A 358 -4.66 -23.51 -0.36
N PHE A 359 -5.71 -22.88 0.19
CA PHE A 359 -7.10 -23.12 -0.17
C PHE A 359 -7.70 -22.05 -1.07
N LEU A 360 -6.98 -20.94 -1.32
CA LEU A 360 -7.48 -19.80 -2.10
C LEU A 360 -7.36 -19.95 -3.62
N GLU A 361 -7.03 -21.15 -4.10
CA GLU A 361 -6.97 -21.40 -5.54
C GLU A 361 -8.31 -21.07 -6.21
N GLY A 362 -8.25 -20.26 -7.28
CA GLY A 362 -9.43 -19.82 -8.03
C GLY A 362 -10.24 -18.67 -7.41
N VAL A 363 -9.94 -18.23 -6.18
CA VAL A 363 -10.61 -17.08 -5.54
C VAL A 363 -9.91 -15.79 -5.96
N ARG A 364 -10.61 -14.94 -6.73
CA ARG A 364 -9.99 -13.74 -7.33
C ARG A 364 -10.76 -12.45 -7.07
N SER A 365 -11.95 -12.52 -6.46
CA SER A 365 -12.82 -11.37 -6.26
C SER A 365 -13.53 -11.41 -4.92
N ALA A 366 -14.10 -10.27 -4.51
CA ALA A 366 -14.95 -10.20 -3.33
C ALA A 366 -16.20 -11.10 -3.46
N GLU A 367 -16.67 -11.34 -4.69
CA GLU A 367 -17.80 -12.24 -4.92
C GLU A 367 -17.42 -13.71 -4.73
N ASP A 368 -16.25 -14.10 -5.25
CA ASP A 368 -15.69 -15.43 -5.02
C ASP A 368 -15.47 -15.66 -3.51
N TRP A 369 -14.91 -14.65 -2.82
CA TRP A 369 -14.69 -14.71 -1.36
C TRP A 369 -15.98 -14.88 -0.56
N LYS A 370 -17.05 -14.19 -0.95
CA LYS A 370 -18.36 -14.33 -0.28
C LYS A 370 -18.93 -15.74 -0.40
N ARG A 371 -18.61 -16.45 -1.49
CA ARG A 371 -19.07 -17.81 -1.78
C ARG A 371 -18.10 -18.88 -1.26
N PHE A 372 -16.90 -18.48 -0.88
CA PHE A 372 -15.85 -19.38 -0.41
C PHE A 372 -16.25 -20.03 0.92
N ASP A 373 -16.10 -21.35 1.02
CA ASP A 373 -16.29 -22.08 2.27
C ASP A 373 -14.94 -22.24 2.98
N ALA A 374 -14.77 -21.48 4.08
CA ALA A 374 -13.55 -21.52 4.88
C ALA A 374 -13.45 -22.75 5.81
N LEU A 375 -14.54 -23.52 5.99
CA LEU A 375 -14.55 -24.63 6.94
C LEU A 375 -13.47 -25.70 6.66
N PRO A 376 -13.24 -26.17 5.42
CA PRO A 376 -12.17 -27.13 5.14
C PRO A 376 -10.79 -26.63 5.54
N ALA A 377 -10.49 -25.36 5.24
CA ALA A 377 -9.22 -24.72 5.57
C ALA A 377 -9.03 -24.57 7.09
N LEU A 378 -10.10 -24.21 7.83
CA LEU A 378 -10.09 -24.16 9.29
C LEU A 378 -9.84 -25.54 9.91
N ARG A 379 -10.49 -26.59 9.39
CA ARG A 379 -10.30 -27.97 9.86
C ARG A 379 -8.90 -28.49 9.62
N ALA A 380 -8.30 -28.14 8.48
CA ALA A 380 -6.95 -28.57 8.12
C ALA A 380 -5.85 -28.05 9.07
N GLN A 381 -6.16 -27.06 9.92
CA GLN A 381 -5.25 -26.62 10.98
C GLN A 381 -5.17 -27.60 12.16
N LEU A 382 -6.13 -28.52 12.28
CA LEU A 382 -6.11 -29.57 13.30
C LEU A 382 -5.62 -30.87 12.66
N ASP A 383 -4.63 -31.49 13.29
CA ASP A 383 -4.31 -32.88 13.00
C ASP A 383 -5.43 -33.82 13.47
N TRP A 384 -5.26 -35.11 13.17
CA TRP A 384 -6.27 -36.11 13.45
C TRP A 384 -6.54 -36.28 14.96
N ASP A 385 -5.50 -36.24 15.79
CA ASP A 385 -5.62 -36.41 17.26
C ASP A 385 -6.37 -35.23 17.88
N ARG A 386 -6.05 -33.99 17.45
CA ARG A 386 -6.76 -32.77 17.85
C ARG A 386 -8.21 -32.79 17.40
N MET A 387 -8.48 -33.24 16.18
CA MET A 387 -9.84 -33.34 15.67
C MET A 387 -10.67 -34.37 16.45
N GLN A 388 -10.11 -35.55 16.76
CA GLN A 388 -10.79 -36.54 17.61
C GLN A 388 -11.03 -36.02 19.03
N THR A 389 -10.05 -35.33 19.60
CA THR A 389 -10.17 -34.72 20.93
C THR A 389 -11.31 -33.69 20.93
N LEU A 390 -11.39 -32.85 19.90
CA LEU A 390 -12.47 -31.89 19.72
C LEU A 390 -13.84 -32.58 19.57
N ASP A 391 -13.93 -33.63 18.76
CA ASP A 391 -15.17 -34.39 18.56
C ASP A 391 -15.66 -35.12 19.83
N ARG A 392 -14.73 -35.55 20.69
CA ARG A 392 -15.06 -36.18 21.98
C ARG A 392 -15.49 -35.16 23.04
N LEU A 393 -14.75 -34.06 23.20
CA LEU A 393 -14.98 -33.07 24.25
C LEU A 393 -16.16 -32.15 23.93
N VAL A 394 -16.25 -31.72 22.67
CA VAL A 394 -17.25 -30.75 22.22
C VAL A 394 -17.87 -31.28 20.91
N PRO A 395 -18.77 -32.28 20.96
CA PRO A 395 -19.29 -32.96 19.78
C PRO A 395 -19.99 -32.01 18.80
N ALA A 396 -19.82 -32.25 17.50
CA ALA A 396 -20.41 -31.40 16.45
C ALA A 396 -21.93 -31.57 16.32
N ARG A 397 -22.46 -32.72 16.74
CA ARG A 397 -23.83 -33.15 16.47
C ARG A 397 -24.43 -33.89 17.65
N PHE A 398 -25.76 -33.83 17.74
CA PHE A 398 -26.61 -34.57 18.65
C PHE A 398 -27.45 -35.55 17.85
N THR A 399 -27.46 -36.81 18.26
CA THR A 399 -28.33 -37.86 17.71
C THR A 399 -29.67 -37.85 18.42
N THR A 400 -30.76 -37.58 17.69
CA THR A 400 -32.11 -37.63 18.27
C THR A 400 -32.55 -39.07 18.56
N PRO A 401 -33.62 -39.29 19.35
CA PRO A 401 -34.25 -40.60 19.52
C PRO A 401 -34.64 -41.31 18.21
N LEU A 402 -34.79 -40.56 17.11
CA LEU A 402 -35.04 -41.09 15.76
C LEU A 402 -33.77 -41.48 14.99
N GLY A 403 -32.59 -41.37 15.59
CA GLY A 403 -31.31 -41.58 14.92
C GLY A 403 -30.93 -40.46 13.95
N ARG A 404 -31.56 -39.29 14.03
CA ARG A 404 -31.24 -38.13 13.19
C ARG A 404 -30.11 -37.32 13.82
N GLU A 405 -29.12 -36.99 13.02
CA GLU A 405 -28.02 -36.11 13.41
C GLU A 405 -28.38 -34.63 13.26
N ILE A 406 -28.28 -33.85 14.34
CA ILE A 406 -28.56 -32.41 14.38
C ILE A 406 -27.31 -31.66 14.83
N ALA A 407 -26.92 -30.62 14.11
CA ALA A 407 -25.78 -29.80 14.51
C ALA A 407 -26.06 -29.09 15.84
N ILE A 408 -25.09 -29.14 16.76
CA ILE A 408 -25.14 -28.39 18.00
C ILE A 408 -24.52 -27.02 17.75
N ASP A 409 -25.22 -25.96 18.11
CA ASP A 409 -24.70 -24.60 18.05
C ASP A 409 -24.08 -24.21 19.40
N TYR A 410 -22.82 -23.82 19.37
CA TYR A 410 -22.03 -23.44 20.54
C TYR A 410 -21.72 -21.93 20.58
N THR A 411 -22.29 -21.15 19.66
CA THR A 411 -22.00 -19.71 19.55
C THR A 411 -22.68 -18.87 20.63
N GLY A 412 -23.70 -19.42 21.31
CA GLY A 412 -24.38 -18.78 22.43
C GLY A 412 -23.82 -19.20 23.80
N GLU A 413 -24.47 -18.71 24.86
CA GLU A 413 -24.10 -19.01 26.27
C GLU A 413 -24.24 -20.50 26.63
N HIS A 414 -25.25 -21.16 26.06
CA HIS A 414 -25.48 -22.59 26.23
C HIS A 414 -25.44 -23.29 24.88
N PRO A 415 -24.89 -24.52 24.81
CA PRO A 415 -24.96 -25.33 23.61
C PRO A 415 -26.42 -25.61 23.26
N GLU A 416 -26.82 -25.39 22.03
CA GLU A 416 -28.23 -25.45 21.63
C GLU A 416 -28.49 -26.32 20.41
N ILE A 417 -29.70 -26.88 20.37
CA ILE A 417 -30.22 -27.64 19.23
C ILE A 417 -31.64 -27.19 18.92
N SER A 418 -31.98 -27.21 17.63
CA SER A 418 -33.32 -26.90 17.15
C SER A 418 -33.88 -28.09 16.39
N LEU A 419 -35.03 -28.61 16.83
CA LEU A 419 -35.59 -29.84 16.30
C LEU A 419 -37.12 -29.87 16.49
N ARG A 420 -37.84 -30.66 15.69
CA ARG A 420 -39.30 -30.73 15.81
C ARG A 420 -39.68 -31.44 17.11
N LEU A 421 -40.64 -30.89 17.84
CA LEU A 421 -41.05 -31.41 19.15
C LEU A 421 -41.28 -32.93 19.15
N GLN A 422 -41.88 -33.45 18.08
CA GLN A 422 -42.24 -34.86 17.91
C GLN A 422 -41.03 -35.81 17.88
N GLU A 423 -39.83 -35.31 17.58
CA GLU A 423 -38.60 -36.11 17.60
C GLU A 423 -38.11 -36.37 19.03
N MET A 424 -38.62 -35.64 20.04
CA MET A 424 -38.26 -35.82 21.45
C MET A 424 -39.25 -36.70 22.23
N PHE A 425 -40.29 -37.24 21.58
CA PHE A 425 -41.13 -38.23 22.27
C PHE A 425 -40.31 -39.47 22.65
N GLY A 426 -40.64 -40.08 23.78
CA GLY A 426 -39.84 -41.16 24.36
C GLY A 426 -38.64 -40.66 25.17
N GLN A 427 -38.27 -39.38 25.09
CA GLN A 427 -37.12 -38.85 25.81
C GLN A 427 -37.46 -38.62 27.29
N THR A 428 -36.82 -39.40 28.16
CA THR A 428 -37.00 -39.37 29.62
C THR A 428 -35.90 -38.64 30.37
N THR A 429 -34.78 -38.33 29.71
CA THR A 429 -33.64 -37.59 30.28
C THR A 429 -33.32 -36.36 29.44
N HIS A 430 -32.87 -35.27 30.07
CA HIS A 430 -32.48 -34.08 29.31
C HIS A 430 -31.12 -34.33 28.61
N PRO A 431 -30.98 -34.02 27.30
CA PRO A 431 -29.72 -34.23 26.62
C PRO A 431 -28.65 -33.25 27.09
N THR A 432 -27.43 -33.74 27.30
CA THR A 432 -26.28 -32.95 27.76
C THR A 432 -25.08 -33.15 26.84
N VAL A 433 -24.19 -32.15 26.81
CA VAL A 433 -22.83 -32.27 26.29
C VAL A 433 -21.89 -32.27 27.48
N GLY A 434 -21.30 -33.44 27.79
CA GLY A 434 -20.66 -33.65 29.09
C GLY A 434 -21.66 -33.44 30.22
N THR A 435 -21.38 -32.49 31.10
CA THR A 435 -22.25 -32.08 32.21
C THR A 435 -23.16 -30.88 31.88
N THR A 436 -23.01 -30.26 30.71
CA THR A 436 -23.75 -29.05 30.33
C THR A 436 -25.07 -29.41 29.63
N PRO A 437 -26.24 -28.95 30.12
CA PRO A 437 -27.52 -29.22 29.48
C PRO A 437 -27.64 -28.50 28.13
N LEU A 438 -28.17 -29.19 27.12
CA LEU A 438 -28.47 -28.57 25.83
C LEU A 438 -29.70 -27.67 25.94
N ARG A 439 -29.63 -26.45 25.44
CA ARG A 439 -30.82 -25.62 25.20
C ARG A 439 -31.57 -26.19 24.00
N VAL A 440 -32.75 -26.73 24.23
CA VAL A 440 -33.56 -27.36 23.20
C VAL A 440 -34.66 -26.41 22.77
N THR A 441 -34.58 -25.93 21.52
CA THR A 441 -35.66 -25.18 20.86
C THR A 441 -36.55 -26.16 20.12
N LEU A 442 -37.72 -26.43 20.69
CA LEU A 442 -38.73 -27.30 20.11
C LEU A 442 -39.49 -26.54 19.03
N LEU A 443 -39.54 -27.14 17.84
CA LEU A 443 -40.17 -26.58 16.66
C LEU A 443 -41.51 -27.28 16.35
N SER A 444 -42.45 -26.54 15.79
CA SER A 444 -43.67 -27.10 15.18
C SER A 444 -43.35 -27.90 13.91
N PRO A 445 -44.32 -28.65 13.34
CA PRO A 445 -44.15 -29.32 12.05
C PRO A 445 -43.71 -28.39 10.92
N ALA A 446 -44.13 -27.12 10.97
CA ALA A 446 -43.77 -26.09 10.00
C ALA A 446 -42.42 -25.40 10.31
N GLY A 447 -41.65 -25.88 11.30
CA GLY A 447 -40.34 -25.35 11.66
C GLY A 447 -40.37 -24.06 12.47
N ARG A 448 -41.51 -23.69 13.06
CA ARG A 448 -41.61 -22.48 13.90
C ARG A 448 -41.30 -22.82 15.36
N PRO A 449 -40.50 -22.01 16.08
CA PRO A 449 -40.27 -22.20 17.52
C PRO A 449 -41.59 -22.21 18.29
N VAL A 450 -41.78 -23.20 19.17
CA VAL A 450 -42.95 -23.31 20.06
C VAL A 450 -42.58 -23.23 21.53
N GLN A 451 -41.43 -23.78 21.91
CA GLN A 451 -40.92 -23.71 23.28
C GLN A 451 -39.40 -23.82 23.25
N THR A 452 -38.71 -23.13 24.15
CA THR A 452 -37.30 -23.36 24.45
C THR A 452 -37.19 -23.87 25.89
N THR A 453 -36.41 -24.92 26.12
CA THR A 453 -36.22 -25.50 27.45
C THR A 453 -34.79 -26.00 27.65
N MET A 454 -34.32 -25.98 28.90
CA MET A 454 -33.11 -26.67 29.36
C MET A 454 -33.44 -27.87 30.27
N ASP A 455 -34.72 -28.22 30.37
CA ASP A 455 -35.23 -29.37 31.11
C ASP A 455 -36.43 -29.97 30.36
N ILE A 456 -36.16 -31.00 29.56
CA ILE A 456 -37.15 -31.75 28.78
C ILE A 456 -38.12 -32.52 29.70
N PRO A 457 -37.66 -33.25 30.74
CA PRO A 457 -38.56 -33.86 31.73
C PRO A 457 -39.52 -32.84 32.37
N GLY A 458 -39.02 -31.70 32.83
CA GLY A 458 -39.85 -30.64 33.41
C GLY A 458 -40.80 -29.99 32.41
N PHE A 459 -40.40 -29.88 31.13
CA PHE A 459 -41.28 -29.44 30.04
C PHE A 459 -42.48 -30.37 29.87
N TRP A 460 -42.26 -31.69 29.90
CA TRP A 460 -43.33 -32.69 29.78
C TRP A 460 -44.36 -32.60 30.91
N ASP A 461 -43.93 -32.32 32.13
CA ASP A 461 -44.81 -32.26 33.31
C ASP A 461 -45.61 -30.95 33.42
N SER A 462 -45.17 -29.89 32.75
CA SER A 462 -45.74 -28.55 32.90
C SER A 462 -46.35 -28.04 31.59
N SER A 463 -45.56 -27.33 30.80
CA SER A 463 -46.04 -26.55 29.64
C SER A 463 -46.41 -27.39 28.41
N TYR A 464 -46.08 -28.68 28.35
CA TYR A 464 -46.46 -29.52 27.22
C TYR A 464 -47.98 -29.61 27.01
N ALA A 465 -48.79 -29.63 28.07
CA ALA A 465 -50.24 -29.71 27.94
C ALA A 465 -50.83 -28.54 27.14
N ASP A 466 -50.27 -27.34 27.33
CA ASP A 466 -50.68 -26.12 26.63
C ASP A 466 -50.19 -26.11 25.19
N VAL A 467 -48.92 -26.47 24.97
CA VAL A 467 -48.34 -26.62 23.62
C VAL A 467 -49.11 -27.67 22.82
N ARG A 468 -49.44 -28.81 23.43
CA ARG A 468 -50.25 -29.88 22.83
C ARG A 468 -51.60 -29.36 22.36
N ARG A 469 -52.28 -28.53 23.16
CA ARG A 469 -53.60 -27.97 22.84
C ARG A 469 -53.54 -27.08 21.60
N ASP A 470 -52.58 -26.15 21.55
CA ASP A 470 -52.38 -25.26 20.38
C ASP A 470 -51.95 -26.06 19.15
N MET A 471 -51.00 -26.99 19.31
CA MET A 471 -50.48 -27.81 18.21
C MET A 471 -51.53 -28.77 17.63
N ARG A 472 -52.43 -29.33 18.45
CA ARG A 472 -53.53 -30.18 17.99
C ARG A 472 -54.55 -29.39 17.16
N GLY A 473 -54.78 -28.12 17.49
CA GLY A 473 -55.62 -27.22 16.69
C GLY A 473 -55.00 -26.86 15.34
N ARG A 474 -53.72 -26.47 15.33
CA ARG A 474 -53.02 -26.03 14.11
C ARG A 474 -52.56 -27.17 13.20
N TYR A 475 -52.20 -28.31 13.79
CA TYR A 475 -51.62 -29.46 13.09
C TYR A 475 -52.33 -30.77 13.49
N PRO A 476 -53.64 -30.92 13.21
CA PRO A 476 -54.45 -32.04 13.70
C PRO A 476 -54.05 -33.40 13.13
N LYS A 477 -53.36 -33.41 11.99
CA LYS A 477 -52.87 -34.63 11.32
C LYS A 477 -51.62 -35.22 11.98
N HIS A 478 -50.97 -34.53 12.91
CA HIS A 478 -49.78 -35.04 13.59
C HIS A 478 -50.15 -35.73 14.92
N PRO A 479 -49.37 -36.72 15.37
CA PRO A 479 -49.57 -37.33 16.67
C PRO A 479 -49.15 -36.37 17.79
N TRP A 480 -50.07 -36.13 18.73
CA TRP A 480 -49.89 -35.29 19.92
C TRP A 480 -50.32 -36.07 21.17
N PRO A 481 -49.48 -37.03 21.62
CA PRO A 481 -49.81 -37.98 22.68
C PRO A 481 -50.10 -37.27 24.00
N GLU A 482 -50.91 -37.89 24.85
CA GLU A 482 -51.15 -37.40 26.22
C GLU A 482 -49.94 -37.62 27.10
N ASN A 483 -49.29 -38.79 26.97
CA ASN A 483 -48.02 -39.09 27.62
C ASN A 483 -46.87 -39.01 26.58
N PRO A 484 -46.11 -37.90 26.51
CA PRO A 484 -45.01 -37.76 25.57
C PRO A 484 -43.78 -38.62 25.92
N ARG A 485 -43.68 -39.15 27.14
CA ARG A 485 -42.52 -39.96 27.60
C ARG A 485 -42.54 -41.40 27.12
N GLU A 486 -43.71 -41.91 26.76
CA GLU A 486 -43.91 -43.31 26.33
C GLU A 486 -44.25 -43.42 24.85
N ALA A 487 -44.43 -42.28 24.18
CA ALA A 487 -44.79 -42.26 22.77
C ALA A 487 -43.55 -42.44 21.89
N ASP A 488 -43.69 -43.24 20.83
CA ASP A 488 -42.63 -43.37 19.83
C ASP A 488 -42.39 -42.03 19.12
N PRO A 489 -41.13 -41.60 19.00
CA PRO A 489 -40.82 -40.40 18.25
C PRO A 489 -41.13 -40.62 16.77
N THR A 490 -41.75 -39.62 16.13
CA THR A 490 -42.14 -39.74 14.72
C THR A 490 -42.36 -38.38 14.08
N LEU A 491 -41.91 -38.23 12.85
CA LEU A 491 -42.18 -37.05 12.02
C LEU A 491 -43.36 -37.24 11.06
N ARG A 492 -43.97 -38.43 11.05
CA ARG A 492 -45.02 -38.79 10.11
C ARG A 492 -46.38 -38.27 10.60
N ALA A 493 -47.18 -37.77 9.67
CA ALA A 493 -48.59 -37.51 9.92
C ALA A 493 -49.35 -38.84 10.09
N LYS A 494 -50.42 -38.84 10.89
CA LYS A 494 -51.31 -39.98 11.08
C LYS A 494 -51.83 -40.49 9.72
N PRO A 495 -51.89 -41.82 9.52
CA PRO A 495 -52.54 -42.39 8.34
C PRO A 495 -53.99 -41.90 8.24
N ARG A 496 -54.47 -41.60 7.02
CA ARG A 496 -55.87 -41.22 6.82
C ARG A 496 -56.78 -42.41 7.19
N GLY A 497 -57.55 -42.29 8.29
CA GLY A 497 -58.59 -43.25 8.65
C GLY A 497 -58.55 -43.84 10.07
N GLN A 498 -57.69 -43.34 10.98
CA GLN A 498 -57.69 -43.69 12.40
C GLN A 498 -57.63 -42.45 13.31
#